data_AF-A0A927G037-F1
#
_entry.id   AF-A0A927G037-F1
#
_cell.length_a   1.000
_cell.length_b   1.000
_cell.length_c   1.000
_cell.angle_alpha   90.00
_cell.angle_beta   90.00
_cell.angle_gamma   90.00
#
_symmetry.space_group_name_H-M   'P 1'
#
loop_
_entity.id
_entity.type
_entity.pdbx_description
1 polymer ?
#
loop_
_entity_poly.entity_id
_entity_poly.type
_entity_poly.pdbx_seq_one_letter_code
_entity_poly.pdbx_strand_id
1 'polypeptide(L)'
;MTISTVYQAQAGDGVRKKRLKRPNSFFNTPEEAVSEALALKEKMDTTYKNEIEWDYKWKMTGSSEKMKILKGYLGGDRESIAFYLQIISVEFQEEYAVVKPIKPKKVTAKDKKVITKVTKLYA
;
A
#
# COMPACT_ATOMS: atom_id res chain seq x y z
N MET A 1 5.31 -9.93 27.25
CA MET A 1 5.81 -9.84 25.86
C MET A 1 5.14 -8.64 25.23
N THR A 2 5.88 -7.59 24.91
CA THR A 2 5.36 -6.53 24.04
C THR A 2 5.23 -7.13 22.66
N ILE A 3 4.01 -7.49 22.25
CA ILE A 3 3.71 -7.85 20.88
C ILE A 3 3.96 -6.57 20.06
N SER A 4 5.13 -6.45 19.44
CA SER A 4 5.36 -5.38 18.49
C SER A 4 4.59 -5.73 17.22
N THR A 5 3.66 -4.88 16.77
CA THR A 5 3.07 -5.04 15.45
C THR A 5 4.06 -4.54 14.41
N VAL A 6 4.24 -5.29 13.33
CA VAL A 6 4.98 -4.82 12.13
C VAL A 6 4.06 -4.75 10.93
N TYR A 7 4.46 -3.93 9.96
CA TYR A 7 3.63 -3.60 8.81
C TYR A 7 4.30 -4.07 7.51
N GLN A 8 3.51 -4.50 6.54
CA GLN A 8 3.97 -4.88 5.21
C GLN A 8 3.13 -4.19 4.14
N ALA A 9 3.79 -3.68 3.11
CA ALA A 9 3.14 -3.12 1.95
C ALA A 9 2.74 -4.21 0.95
N GLN A 10 1.57 -4.05 0.34
CA GLN A 10 1.09 -4.91 -0.73
C GLN A 10 0.32 -4.09 -1.76
N ALA A 11 0.44 -4.49 -3.02
CA ALA A 11 -0.42 -4.02 -4.09
C ALA A 11 -1.17 -5.20 -4.73
N GLY A 12 -2.48 -5.03 -4.92
CA GLY A 12 -3.31 -5.97 -5.66
C GLY A 12 -3.37 -5.54 -7.12
N ASP A 13 -2.84 -6.38 -8.00
CA ASP A 13 -2.90 -6.20 -9.45
C ASP A 13 -4.29 -6.63 -9.95
N GLY A 14 -5.11 -5.66 -10.38
CA GLY A 14 -6.47 -5.91 -10.83
C GLY A 14 -6.54 -6.75 -12.11
N VAL A 15 -5.52 -6.70 -12.97
CA VAL A 15 -5.50 -7.40 -14.25
C VAL A 15 -4.94 -8.81 -14.10
N ARG A 16 -3.74 -8.94 -13.52
CA ARG A 16 -3.09 -10.25 -13.35
C ARG A 16 -3.63 -11.02 -12.15
N LYS A 17 -4.49 -10.41 -11.33
CA LYS A 17 -4.98 -10.93 -10.04
C LYS A 17 -3.84 -11.37 -9.11
N LYS A 18 -2.65 -10.80 -9.31
CA LYS A 18 -1.44 -11.11 -8.54
C LYS A 18 -1.26 -10.10 -7.43
N ARG A 19 -0.71 -10.54 -6.31
CA ARG A 19 -0.28 -9.64 -5.24
C ARG A 19 1.18 -9.28 -5.46
N LEU A 20 1.45 -8.00 -5.66
CA LEU A 20 2.79 -7.46 -5.70
C LEU A 20 3.19 -7.07 -4.28
N LYS A 21 4.28 -7.63 -3.78
CA LYS A 21 4.91 -7.24 -2.52
C LYS A 21 6.40 -7.50 -2.61
N ARG A 22 7.20 -6.78 -1.84
CA ARG A 22 8.59 -7.15 -1.61
C ARG A 22 8.61 -8.32 -0.61
N PRO A 23 9.22 -9.46 -0.94
CA PRO A 23 9.33 -10.58 -0.01
C PRO A 23 10.10 -10.16 1.25
N ASN A 24 9.69 -10.70 2.41
CA ASN A 24 10.35 -10.48 3.71
C ASN A 24 10.64 -9.02 4.04
N SER A 25 9.80 -8.09 3.58
CA SER A 25 9.89 -6.69 3.95
C SER A 25 8.82 -6.33 4.96
N PHE A 26 9.26 -6.01 6.17
CA PHE A 26 8.44 -5.56 7.27
C PHE A 26 8.96 -4.21 7.79
N PHE A 27 8.05 -3.42 8.36
CA PHE A 27 8.28 -2.04 8.76
C PHE A 27 7.78 -1.82 10.19
N ASN A 28 8.43 -0.92 10.92
CA ASN A 28 8.05 -0.61 12.30
C ASN A 28 6.83 0.31 12.36
N THR A 29 6.58 1.06 11.28
CA THR A 29 5.50 2.05 11.27
C THR A 29 4.55 1.86 10.09
N PRO A 30 3.26 2.23 10.26
CA PRO A 30 2.31 2.28 9.16
C PRO A 30 2.78 3.25 8.06
N GLU A 31 3.40 4.36 8.43
CA GLU A 31 3.91 5.37 7.50
C GLU A 31 4.98 4.80 6.56
N GLU A 32 5.93 4.03 7.09
CA GLU A 32 6.93 3.34 6.27
C GLU A 32 6.27 2.37 5.29
N ALA A 33 5.26 1.61 5.74
CA ALA A 33 4.51 0.70 4.88
C ALA A 33 3.71 1.43 3.79
N VAL A 34 3.12 2.60 4.08
CA VAL A 34 2.48 3.44 3.04
C VAL A 34 3.51 3.89 2.01
N SER A 35 4.67 4.36 2.46
CA SER A 35 5.74 4.82 1.57
C SER A 35 6.15 3.72 0.59
N GLU A 36 6.39 2.50 1.10
CA GLU A 36 6.65 1.33 0.25
C GLU A 36 5.47 1.01 -0.69
N ALA A 37 4.23 1.09 -0.21
CA ALA A 37 3.05 0.86 -1.05
C ALA A 37 2.94 1.89 -2.20
N LEU A 38 3.34 3.14 -1.97
CA LEU A 38 3.42 4.17 -3.00
C LEU A 38 4.56 3.90 -3.99
N ALA A 39 5.67 3.29 -3.57
CA ALA A 39 6.69 2.82 -4.51
C ALA A 39 6.16 1.66 -5.39
N LEU A 40 5.37 0.74 -4.81
CA LEU A 40 4.67 -0.29 -5.57
C LEU A 40 3.66 0.31 -6.56
N LYS A 41 2.99 1.41 -6.18
CA LYS A 41 2.12 2.18 -7.07
C LYS A 41 2.85 2.66 -8.31
N GLU A 42 4.01 3.31 -8.17
CA GLU A 42 4.80 3.78 -9.32
C GLU A 42 5.20 2.63 -10.26
N LYS A 43 5.56 1.48 -9.68
CA LYS A 43 5.89 0.28 -10.46
C LYS A 43 4.68 -0.24 -11.24
N MET A 44 3.49 -0.24 -10.64
CA MET A 44 2.25 -0.61 -11.32
C MET A 44 1.90 0.41 -12.41
N ASP A 45 1.94 1.69 -12.09
CA ASP A 45 1.67 2.75 -13.05
C ASP A 45 2.58 2.58 -14.29
N THR A 46 3.88 2.36 -14.08
CA THR A 46 4.81 2.07 -15.18
C THR A 46 4.45 0.81 -15.96
N THR A 47 4.07 -0.28 -15.28
CA THR A 47 3.70 -1.56 -15.90
C THR A 47 2.47 -1.41 -16.80
N TYR A 48 1.51 -0.58 -16.39
CA TYR A 48 0.26 -0.31 -17.08
C TYR A 48 0.29 1.04 -17.81
N LYS A 49 1.47 1.51 -18.25
CA LYS A 49 1.66 2.70 -19.09
C LYS A 49 1.00 3.99 -18.55
N ASN A 50 0.86 4.10 -17.23
CA ASN A 50 0.19 5.17 -16.49
C ASN A 50 -1.32 5.29 -16.77
N GLU A 51 -1.96 4.21 -17.22
CA GLU A 51 -3.39 4.17 -17.48
C GLU A 51 -4.23 3.85 -16.23
N ILE A 52 -3.60 3.61 -15.07
CA ILE A 52 -4.34 3.40 -13.82
C ILE A 52 -4.80 4.74 -13.27
N GLU A 53 -6.12 4.92 -13.21
CA GLU A 53 -6.72 6.06 -12.53
C GLU A 53 -6.96 5.72 -11.05
N TRP A 54 -6.20 6.38 -10.18
CA TRP A 54 -6.31 6.22 -8.73
C TRP A 54 -7.39 7.12 -8.14
N ASP A 55 -8.33 6.50 -7.42
CA ASP A 55 -9.42 7.19 -6.72
C ASP A 55 -8.97 7.62 -5.32
N TYR A 56 -8.43 8.84 -5.24
CA TYR A 56 -8.05 9.47 -3.96
C TYR A 56 -9.24 9.97 -3.12
N LYS A 57 -10.47 9.95 -3.68
CA LYS A 57 -11.70 10.27 -2.94
C LYS A 57 -12.27 9.02 -2.27
N TRP A 58 -11.93 7.84 -2.77
CA TRP A 58 -12.34 6.57 -2.18
C TRP A 58 -11.93 6.48 -0.71
N LYS A 59 -12.87 6.00 0.12
CA LYS A 59 -12.65 5.80 1.55
C LYS A 59 -11.78 4.57 1.76
N MET A 60 -10.78 4.66 2.63
CA MET A 60 -10.00 3.50 3.07
C MET A 60 -10.94 2.46 3.69
N THR A 61 -10.74 1.19 3.35
CA THR A 61 -11.58 0.08 3.83
C THR A 61 -10.74 -1.14 4.17
N GLY A 62 -11.26 -2.01 5.02
CA GLY A 62 -10.56 -3.22 5.45
C GLY A 62 -10.64 -3.38 6.97
N SER A 63 -9.83 -4.31 7.48
CA SER A 63 -9.65 -4.54 8.92
C SER A 63 -8.35 -3.91 9.42
N SER A 64 -8.13 -3.93 10.73
CA SER A 64 -6.87 -3.52 11.38
C SER A 64 -5.66 -4.30 10.86
N GLU A 65 -5.84 -5.60 10.59
CA GLU A 65 -4.83 -6.49 10.01
C GLU A 65 -4.57 -6.23 8.54
N LYS A 66 -5.58 -5.76 7.79
CA LYS A 66 -5.46 -5.56 6.35
C LYS A 66 -6.28 -4.38 5.88
N MET A 67 -5.59 -3.26 5.68
CA MET A 67 -6.18 -2.00 5.27
C MET A 67 -5.90 -1.73 3.78
N LYS A 68 -6.95 -1.48 3.00
CA LYS A 68 -6.84 -0.95 1.64
C LYS A 68 -6.82 0.58 1.71
N ILE A 69 -5.71 1.16 1.28
CA ILE A 69 -5.43 2.59 1.48
C ILE A 69 -5.67 3.44 0.22
N LEU A 70 -5.66 2.80 -0.95
CA LEU A 70 -5.96 3.44 -2.23
C LEU A 70 -6.53 2.42 -3.20
N LYS A 71 -7.46 2.85 -4.04
CA LYS A 71 -8.11 2.04 -5.07
C LYS A 71 -7.89 2.69 -6.43
N GLY A 72 -7.70 1.91 -7.48
CA GLY A 72 -7.61 2.42 -8.84
C GLY A 72 -8.22 1.47 -9.86
N TYR A 73 -8.40 1.95 -11.08
CA TYR A 73 -8.98 1.19 -12.19
C TYR A 73 -8.24 1.50 -13.48
N LEU A 74 -8.18 0.53 -14.39
CA LEU A 74 -7.55 0.75 -15.69
C LEU A 74 -8.45 1.66 -16.55
N GLY A 75 -7.89 2.74 -17.09
CA GLY A 75 -8.61 3.72 -17.89
C GLY A 75 -9.77 4.42 -17.14
N GLY A 76 -9.81 4.34 -15.81
CA GLY A 76 -10.92 4.87 -15.01
C GLY A 76 -12.18 4.00 -15.00
N ASP A 77 -12.17 2.84 -15.67
CA ASP A 77 -13.33 1.96 -15.77
C ASP A 77 -13.65 1.30 -14.42
N ARG A 78 -14.71 1.76 -13.76
CA ARG A 78 -15.14 1.27 -12.45
C ARG A 78 -15.78 -0.12 -12.48
N GLU A 79 -16.17 -0.60 -13.65
CA GLU A 79 -16.68 -1.96 -13.84
C GLU A 79 -15.53 -2.97 -13.96
N SER A 80 -14.32 -2.49 -14.31
CA SER A 80 -13.11 -3.30 -14.34
C SER A 80 -12.64 -3.75 -12.94
N ILE A 81 -11.77 -4.76 -12.92
CA ILE A 81 -11.19 -5.25 -11.68
C ILE A 81 -10.26 -4.19 -11.09
N ALA A 82 -10.55 -3.80 -9.86
CA ALA A 82 -9.81 -2.76 -9.18
C ALA A 82 -8.39 -3.16 -8.78
N PHE A 83 -7.49 -2.21 -8.91
CA PHE A 83 -6.18 -2.19 -8.30
C PHE A 83 -6.29 -1.67 -6.87
N TYR A 84 -5.45 -2.17 -5.98
CA TYR A 84 -5.43 -1.72 -4.59
C TYR A 84 -4.01 -1.53 -4.08
N LEU A 85 -3.78 -0.46 -3.33
CA LEU A 85 -2.67 -0.38 -2.38
C LEU A 85 -3.16 -0.78 -1.00
N GLN A 86 -2.36 -1.57 -0.31
CA GLN A 86 -2.74 -2.23 0.94
C GLN A 86 -1.59 -2.22 1.93
N ILE A 87 -1.94 -2.13 3.20
CA ILE A 87 -1.04 -2.37 4.33
C ILE A 87 -1.56 -3.57 5.08
N ILE A 88 -0.63 -4.45 5.44
CA ILE A 88 -0.90 -5.61 6.27
C ILE A 88 -0.21 -5.38 7.60
N SER A 89 -0.94 -5.50 8.70
CA SER A 89 -0.42 -5.48 10.07
C SER A 89 -0.31 -6.92 10.54
N VAL A 90 0.85 -7.31 11.06
CA VAL A 90 1.08 -8.65 11.61
C VAL A 90 1.80 -8.55 12.94
N GLU A 91 1.60 -9.53 13.81
CA GLU A 91 2.42 -9.68 15.00
C GLU A 91 3.87 -9.93 14.60
N PHE A 92 4.80 -9.25 15.26
CA PHE A 92 6.21 -9.45 15.04
C PHE A 92 6.62 -10.88 15.39
N GLN A 93 7.42 -11.47 14.50
CA GLN A 93 8.12 -12.72 14.72
C GLN A 93 9.62 -12.41 14.60
N GLU A 94 10.47 -13.06 15.40
CA GLU A 94 11.92 -12.81 15.38
C GLU A 94 12.55 -13.04 13.99
N GLU A 95 11.91 -13.88 13.18
CA GLU A 95 12.28 -14.16 11.79
C GLU A 95 12.03 -12.99 10.83
N TYR A 96 11.21 -12.00 11.23
CA TYR A 96 10.89 -10.85 10.40
C TYR A 96 12.01 -9.83 10.44
N ALA A 97 12.75 -9.75 9.34
CA ALA A 97 13.68 -8.65 9.12
C ALA A 97 12.91 -7.33 8.91
N VAL A 98 13.01 -6.44 9.89
CA VAL A 98 12.57 -5.05 9.73
C VAL A 98 13.55 -4.34 8.80
N VAL A 99 13.04 -3.80 7.70
CA VAL A 99 13.85 -3.18 6.65
C VAL A 99 13.39 -1.76 6.40
N LYS A 100 14.26 -0.95 5.77
CA LYS A 100 13.89 0.39 5.34
C LYS A 100 12.91 0.33 4.15
N PRO A 101 11.91 1.21 4.09
CA PRO A 101 11.02 1.28 2.93
C PRO A 101 11.76 1.82 1.71
N ILE A 102 11.41 1.29 0.55
CA ILE A 102 11.67 1.89 -0.75
C ILE A 102 10.80 3.13 -0.83
N LYS A 103 11.45 4.29 -0.95
CA LYS A 103 10.73 5.54 -1.14
C LYS A 103 10.31 5.68 -2.61
N PRO A 104 9.07 6.12 -2.88
CA PRO A 104 8.65 6.45 -4.24
C PRO A 104 9.51 7.61 -4.79
N LYS A 105 9.76 7.60 -6.09
CA LYS A 105 10.55 8.65 -6.76
C LYS A 105 9.83 10.00 -6.72
N LYS A 106 8.51 10.00 -6.79
CA LYS A 106 7.66 11.19 -6.75
C LYS A 106 6.55 11.00 -5.71
N VAL A 107 6.40 11.98 -4.83
CA VAL A 107 5.29 12.03 -3.86
C VAL A 107 4.45 13.26 -4.18
N THR A 108 3.22 13.04 -4.64
CA THR A 108 2.28 14.13 -4.91
C THR A 108 1.62 14.63 -3.63
N ALA A 109 0.98 15.81 -3.68
CA ALA A 109 0.17 16.31 -2.57
C ALA A 109 -0.98 15.35 -2.19
N LYS A 110 -1.53 14.59 -3.16
CA LYS A 110 -2.55 13.59 -2.91
C LYS A 110 -1.97 12.38 -2.17
N ASP A 111 -0.76 11.96 -2.50
CA ASP A 111 -0.06 10.86 -1.81
C ASP A 111 0.27 11.23 -0.37
N LYS A 112 0.71 12.47 -0.11
CA LYS A 112 0.92 12.97 1.26
C LYS A 112 -0.36 12.87 2.09
N LYS A 113 -1.53 13.19 1.52
CA LYS A 113 -2.82 13.04 2.20
C LYS A 113 -3.14 11.58 2.52
N VAL A 114 -2.76 10.64 1.66
CA VAL A 114 -2.91 9.20 1.93
C VAL A 114 -2.02 8.80 3.11
N ILE A 115 -0.75 9.20 3.12
CA ILE A 115 0.19 8.96 4.23
C ILE A 115 -0.40 9.48 5.54
N THR A 116 -0.77 10.77 5.59
CA THR A 116 -1.33 11.37 6.80
C THR A 116 -2.61 10.67 7.29
N LYS A 117 -3.50 10.26 6.38
CA LYS A 117 -4.73 9.54 6.75
C LYS A 117 -4.40 8.19 7.37
N VAL A 118 -3.46 7.44 6.81
CA VAL A 118 -3.06 6.15 7.37
C VAL A 118 -2.38 6.35 8.72
N THR A 119 -1.42 7.26 8.86
CA THR A 119 -0.75 7.51 10.14
C THR A 119 -1.77 7.84 11.24
N LYS A 120 -2.82 8.60 10.93
CA LYS A 120 -3.91 8.90 11.88
C LYS A 120 -4.82 7.72 12.22
N LEU A 121 -4.95 6.72 11.34
CA LEU A 121 -5.77 5.54 11.58
C LEU A 121 -5.10 4.54 12.52
N TYR A 122 -3.78 4.62 12.66
CA TYR A 122 -2.95 3.69 13.43
C TYR A 122 -2.24 4.38 14.61
N ALA A 123 -2.51 5.67 14.83
CA ALA A 123 -2.07 6.42 16.01
C ALA A 123 -3.10 6.27 17.13
#